data_AF-A0A969NEH2-F1
#
_entry.id   AF-A0A969NEH2-F1
#
_cell.length_a   1.000
_cell.length_b   1.000
_cell.length_c   1.000
_cell.angle_alpha   90.00
_cell.angle_beta   90.00
_cell.angle_gamma   90.00
#
_symmetry.space_group_name_H-M   'P 1'
#
loop_
_entity.id
_entity.type
_entity.pdbx_description
1 polymer ?
#
loop_
_entity_poly.entity_id
_entity_poly.type
_entity_poly.pdbx_seq_one_letter_code
_entity_poly.pdbx_strand_id
1 'polypeptide(L)'
;MDNIHGVGVFSNMYSPTTGVSFIGYGYNTYRWTVYQNGCNASDDVVVVYNVAKANAGSDQTSCNSHATLDANNPGLGSGMWTVESGTGTFSNPALYNTMVTNVGRGSNIYRWSVTAFGSEAYDEVVITNNSFDIRAGDDVQTCDISIELNAENPTPWSWDLVYCSGQRKFLK
;
A
#
# COMPACT_ATOMS: atom_id res chain seq x y z
N MET A 1 -2.12 -30.19 29.23
CA MET A 1 -3.23 -29.25 29.00
C MET A 1 -3.43 -29.21 27.51
N ASP A 2 -4.43 -29.94 27.02
CA ASP A 2 -4.66 -30.15 25.59
C ASP A 2 -5.26 -28.90 24.93
N ASN A 3 -4.46 -28.24 24.10
CA ASN A 3 -4.89 -27.10 23.29
C ASN A 3 -5.68 -27.59 22.06
N ILE A 4 -6.94 -27.99 22.26
CA ILE A 4 -7.88 -28.14 21.15
C ILE A 4 -8.45 -26.73 20.88
N HIS A 5 -7.90 -26.03 19.89
CA HIS A 5 -8.34 -24.69 19.50
C HIS A 5 -8.89 -24.69 18.07
N GLY A 6 -10.16 -24.34 17.92
CA GLY A 6 -10.81 -24.17 16.62
C GLY A 6 -12.33 -24.10 16.75
N VAL A 7 -12.99 -23.41 15.82
CA VAL A 7 -14.46 -23.40 15.68
C VAL A 7 -14.82 -24.37 14.56
N GLY A 8 -15.88 -25.14 14.74
CA GLY A 8 -16.38 -26.05 13.70
C GLY A 8 -17.53 -26.92 14.20
N VAL A 9 -18.41 -27.31 13.28
CA VAL A 9 -19.55 -28.19 13.53
C VAL A 9 -19.39 -29.44 12.68
N PHE A 10 -19.25 -30.60 13.33
CA PHE A 10 -19.14 -31.89 12.65
C PHE A 10 -20.52 -32.40 12.22
N SER A 11 -20.63 -32.93 11.00
CA SER A 11 -21.86 -33.60 10.56
C SER A 11 -22.11 -34.89 11.35
N ASN A 12 -21.05 -35.60 11.73
CA ASN A 12 -21.07 -36.74 12.63
C ASN A 12 -19.68 -36.94 13.26
N MET A 13 -19.53 -36.54 14.53
CA MET A 13 -18.25 -36.63 15.24
C MET A 13 -17.79 -38.06 15.59
N TYR A 14 -18.59 -39.07 15.29
CA TYR A 14 -18.26 -40.48 15.51
C TYR A 14 -17.95 -41.23 14.21
N SER A 15 -18.04 -40.54 13.06
CA SER A 15 -17.72 -41.14 11.78
C SER A 15 -16.24 -40.94 11.44
N PRO A 16 -15.52 -41.99 10.99
CA PRO A 16 -14.16 -41.84 10.47
C PRO A 16 -14.12 -40.99 9.18
N THR A 17 -15.28 -40.69 8.59
CA THR A 17 -15.43 -39.76 7.47
C THR A 17 -16.61 -38.84 7.73
N THR A 18 -16.33 -37.56 8.01
CA THR A 18 -17.33 -36.54 8.34
C THR A 18 -16.95 -35.20 7.71
N GLY A 19 -17.94 -34.37 7.41
CA GLY A 19 -17.71 -32.99 7.02
C GLY A 19 -17.69 -32.08 8.25
N VAL A 20 -16.91 -31.00 8.19
CA VAL A 20 -16.89 -29.93 9.20
C VAL A 20 -17.36 -28.64 8.56
N SER A 21 -18.36 -27.99 9.14
CA SER A 21 -18.88 -26.68 8.71
C SER A 21 -18.61 -25.61 9.76
N PHE A 22 -18.82 -24.34 9.40
CA PHE A 22 -18.58 -23.18 10.28
C PHE A 22 -17.17 -23.14 10.87
N ILE A 23 -16.17 -23.47 10.04
CA ILE A 23 -14.75 -23.43 10.42
C ILE A 23 -14.37 -21.98 10.77
N GLY A 24 -13.72 -21.79 11.91
CA GLY A 24 -13.26 -20.47 12.36
C GLY A 24 -12.20 -19.88 11.44
N TYR A 25 -12.11 -18.56 11.36
CA TYR A 25 -11.01 -17.91 10.64
C TYR A 25 -9.67 -18.21 11.33
N GLY A 26 -8.63 -18.53 10.55
CA GLY A 26 -7.31 -18.89 11.03
C GLY A 26 -7.11 -20.39 11.20
N TYR A 27 -6.23 -20.76 12.13
CA TYR A 27 -5.91 -22.15 12.44
C TYR A 27 -6.99 -22.81 13.31
N ASN A 28 -7.44 -23.99 12.89
CA ASN A 28 -8.37 -24.83 13.64
C ASN A 28 -7.76 -26.22 13.76
N THR A 29 -7.62 -26.73 14.98
CA THR A 29 -7.10 -28.07 15.25
C THR A 29 -8.24 -28.98 15.68
N TYR A 30 -8.40 -30.10 14.96
CA TYR A 30 -9.41 -31.11 15.24
C TYR A 30 -8.72 -32.42 15.63
N ARG A 31 -9.16 -33.06 16.71
CA ARG A 31 -8.61 -34.31 17.22
C ARG A 31 -9.54 -35.47 16.92
N TRP A 32 -9.00 -36.53 16.33
CA TRP A 32 -9.68 -37.82 16.24
C TRP A 32 -9.18 -38.73 17.35
N THR A 33 -10.07 -39.34 18.13
CA THR A 33 -9.71 -40.28 19.20
C THR A 33 -10.46 -41.59 19.02
N VAL A 34 -9.73 -42.70 19.00
CA VAL A 34 -10.28 -44.05 18.89
C VAL A 34 -10.11 -44.78 20.21
N TYR A 35 -11.16 -45.49 20.64
CA TYR A 35 -11.14 -46.37 21.80
C TYR A 35 -11.39 -47.81 21.34
N GLN A 36 -10.43 -48.71 21.58
CA GLN A 36 -10.56 -50.15 21.25
C GLN A 36 -9.87 -51.01 22.30
N ASN A 37 -10.52 -52.11 22.70
CA ASN A 37 -9.98 -53.12 23.62
C ASN A 37 -9.41 -52.54 24.93
N GLY A 38 -10.04 -51.49 25.47
CA GLY A 38 -9.58 -50.80 26.69
C GLY A 38 -8.38 -49.87 26.50
N CYS A 39 -7.91 -49.68 25.26
CA CYS A 39 -6.87 -48.73 24.89
C CYS A 39 -7.48 -47.53 24.14
N ASN A 40 -6.79 -46.39 24.16
CA ASN A 40 -7.12 -45.23 23.33
C ASN A 40 -5.90 -44.74 22.55
N ALA A 41 -6.15 -44.20 21.36
CA ALA A 41 -5.17 -43.50 20.54
C ALA A 41 -5.82 -42.25 19.94
N SER A 42 -5.05 -41.20 19.70
CA SER A 42 -5.55 -39.98 19.06
C SER A 42 -4.54 -39.40 18.08
N ASP A 43 -5.05 -38.66 17.10
CA ASP A 43 -4.26 -37.89 16.14
C ASP A 43 -4.96 -36.55 15.84
N ASP A 44 -4.17 -35.54 15.48
CA ASP A 44 -4.64 -34.17 15.26
C ASP A 44 -4.50 -33.76 13.79
N VAL A 45 -5.51 -33.07 13.27
CA VAL A 45 -5.46 -32.41 11.96
C VAL A 45 -5.64 -30.91 12.13
N VAL A 46 -4.78 -30.14 11.46
CA VAL A 46 -4.85 -28.67 11.43
C VAL A 46 -5.46 -28.23 10.10
N VAL A 47 -6.56 -27.48 10.19
CA VAL A 47 -7.26 -26.87 9.05
C VAL A 47 -7.13 -25.36 9.16
N VAL A 48 -6.67 -24.71 8.09
CA VAL A 48 -6.57 -23.26 8.03
C VAL A 48 -7.64 -22.72 7.09
N TYR A 49 -8.55 -21.91 7.63
CA TYR A 49 -9.52 -21.20 6.83
C TYR A 49 -9.19 -19.71 6.83
N ASN A 50 -8.90 -19.17 5.65
CA ASN A 50 -8.61 -17.76 5.47
C ASN A 50 -9.14 -17.32 4.10
N VAL A 51 -9.67 -16.11 4.03
CA VAL A 51 -10.13 -15.47 2.79
C VAL A 51 -9.26 -14.24 2.58
N ALA A 52 -8.66 -14.14 1.40
CA ALA A 52 -7.88 -12.97 1.04
C ALA A 52 -8.77 -11.72 1.05
N LYS A 53 -8.27 -10.66 1.68
CA LYS A 53 -8.88 -9.33 1.63
C LYS A 53 -7.78 -8.35 1.28
N ALA A 54 -8.05 -7.52 0.29
CA ALA A 54 -7.16 -6.45 -0.12
C ALA A 54 -7.91 -5.12 0.01
N ASN A 55 -7.21 -4.15 0.56
CA ASN A 55 -7.56 -2.74 0.64
C ASN A 55 -6.24 -1.99 0.51
N ALA A 56 -6.08 -1.22 -0.56
CA ALA A 56 -4.84 -0.51 -0.89
C ALA A 56 -4.69 0.83 -0.13
N GLY A 57 -5.67 1.17 0.70
CA GLY A 57 -5.76 2.46 1.38
C GLY A 57 -6.46 3.50 0.50
N SER A 58 -6.52 4.73 1.00
CA SER A 58 -7.15 5.85 0.28
C SER A 58 -6.22 6.44 -0.76
N ASP A 59 -6.81 6.93 -1.85
CA ASP A 59 -6.13 7.75 -2.85
C ASP A 59 -5.45 8.97 -2.23
N GLN A 60 -4.31 9.38 -2.79
CA GLN A 60 -3.51 10.48 -2.28
C GLN A 60 -3.19 11.49 -3.38
N THR A 61 -3.09 12.75 -3.01
CA THR A 61 -2.71 13.84 -3.92
C THR A 61 -1.72 14.76 -3.23
N SER A 62 -0.56 14.99 -3.84
CA SER A 62 0.47 15.89 -3.31
C SER A 62 1.34 16.46 -4.44
N CYS A 63 2.29 17.34 -4.12
CA CYS A 63 3.30 17.81 -5.08
C CYS A 63 4.65 17.07 -4.93
N ASN A 64 4.66 15.93 -4.25
CA ASN A 64 5.87 15.15 -3.98
C ASN A 64 6.00 13.97 -4.96
N SER A 65 7.24 13.60 -5.29
CA SER A 65 7.56 12.39 -6.04
C SER A 65 7.63 11.12 -5.17
N HIS A 66 6.98 11.15 -4.01
CA HIS A 66 6.91 10.04 -3.07
C HIS A 66 5.62 10.08 -2.27
N ALA A 67 5.19 8.91 -1.80
CA ALA A 67 4.04 8.74 -0.92
C ALA A 67 4.26 7.54 0.01
N THR A 68 3.55 7.52 1.14
CA THR A 68 3.47 6.33 1.99
C THR A 68 2.18 5.59 1.65
N LEU A 69 2.30 4.33 1.24
CA LEU A 69 1.16 3.45 1.03
C LEU A 69 0.83 2.74 2.35
N ASP A 70 -0.46 2.56 2.63
CA ASP A 70 -0.94 1.96 3.88
C ASP A 70 -2.09 1.00 3.58
N ALA A 71 -1.75 -0.15 3.01
CA ALA A 71 -2.71 -1.21 2.75
C ALA A 71 -3.05 -2.01 4.03
N ASN A 72 -4.05 -2.87 3.94
CA ASN A 72 -4.32 -3.82 5.03
C ASN A 72 -3.23 -4.90 5.13
N ASN A 73 -2.87 -5.26 6.38
CA ASN A 73 -1.99 -6.40 6.65
C ASN A 73 -2.63 -7.72 6.13
N PRO A 74 -1.89 -8.57 5.38
CA PRO A 74 -2.42 -9.81 4.80
C PRO A 74 -2.61 -10.94 5.83
N GLY A 75 -2.23 -10.73 7.09
CA GLY A 75 -2.37 -11.70 8.17
C GLY A 75 -1.52 -12.93 7.94
N LEU A 76 -2.17 -14.09 7.81
CA LEU A 76 -1.51 -15.37 7.50
C LEU A 76 -1.20 -15.55 6.00
N GLY A 77 -1.67 -14.64 5.15
CA GLY A 77 -1.35 -14.62 3.73
C GLY A 77 -0.04 -13.90 3.42
N SER A 78 0.18 -13.68 2.14
CA SER A 78 1.24 -12.81 1.62
C SER A 78 0.61 -11.65 0.86
N GLY A 79 1.31 -10.52 0.81
CA GLY A 79 0.87 -9.34 0.09
C GLY A 79 1.99 -8.80 -0.80
N MET A 80 1.62 -8.16 -1.92
CA MET A 80 2.57 -7.57 -2.84
C MET A 80 2.01 -6.33 -3.55
N TRP A 81 2.81 -5.27 -3.57
CA TRP A 81 2.58 -4.06 -4.35
C TRP A 81 3.13 -4.18 -5.77
N THR A 82 2.34 -3.75 -6.76
CA THR A 82 2.75 -3.62 -8.16
C THR A 82 2.41 -2.23 -8.72
N VAL A 83 3.14 -1.81 -9.75
CA VAL A 83 2.82 -0.62 -10.53
C VAL A 83 1.96 -1.05 -11.70
N GLU A 84 0.71 -0.58 -11.76
CA GLU A 84 -0.21 -0.86 -12.87
C GLU A 84 -0.17 0.24 -13.93
N SER A 85 0.05 1.49 -13.50
CA SER A 85 0.18 2.64 -14.39
C SER A 85 1.05 3.74 -13.78
N GLY A 86 1.76 4.47 -14.63
CA GLY A 86 2.68 5.54 -14.22
C GLY A 86 4.05 4.99 -13.82
N THR A 87 4.65 5.57 -12.78
CA THR A 87 5.98 5.20 -12.29
C THR A 87 5.97 5.12 -10.76
N GLY A 88 6.85 4.29 -10.20
CA GLY A 88 6.99 4.14 -8.75
C GLY A 88 8.06 3.11 -8.41
N THR A 89 8.74 3.32 -7.29
CA THR A 89 9.72 2.38 -6.73
C THR A 89 9.38 2.14 -5.26
N PHE A 90 8.97 0.93 -4.93
CA PHE A 90 8.63 0.56 -3.56
C PHE A 90 9.90 0.28 -2.76
N SER A 91 9.99 0.82 -1.53
CA SER A 91 11.07 0.45 -0.61
C SER A 91 11.05 -1.04 -0.26
N ASN A 92 9.85 -1.60 -0.08
CA ASN A 92 9.64 -3.03 0.01
C ASN A 92 8.23 -3.37 -0.53
N PRO A 93 8.10 -3.94 -1.73
CA PRO A 93 6.79 -4.25 -2.29
C PRO A 93 6.02 -5.32 -1.50
N ALA A 94 6.68 -6.13 -0.66
CA ALA A 94 6.00 -7.15 0.15
C ALA A 94 5.47 -6.61 1.49
N LEU A 95 5.78 -5.36 1.85
CA LEU A 95 5.32 -4.72 3.08
C LEU A 95 4.04 -3.92 2.79
N TYR A 96 2.96 -4.21 3.51
CA TYR A 96 1.66 -3.54 3.31
C TYR A 96 1.74 -2.02 3.52
N ASN A 97 2.59 -1.58 4.45
CA ASN A 97 2.89 -0.18 4.74
C ASN A 97 4.30 0.19 4.22
N THR A 98 4.42 0.47 2.93
CA THR A 98 5.70 0.80 2.28
C THR A 98 5.72 2.25 1.80
N MET A 99 6.91 2.83 1.71
CA MET A 99 7.11 4.07 0.95
C MET A 99 7.22 3.72 -0.55
N VAL A 100 6.62 4.54 -1.39
CA VAL A 100 6.86 4.56 -2.84
C VAL A 100 7.56 5.87 -3.18
N THR A 101 8.66 5.78 -3.92
CA THR A 101 9.43 6.92 -4.46
C THR A 101 9.38 6.91 -5.99
N ASN A 102 9.95 7.93 -6.63
CA ASN A 102 9.91 8.10 -8.08
C ASN A 102 8.47 8.08 -8.63
N VAL A 103 7.53 8.66 -7.88
CA VAL A 103 6.14 8.84 -8.30
C VAL A 103 6.09 9.89 -9.41
N GLY A 104 5.69 9.45 -10.60
CA GLY A 104 5.63 10.29 -11.79
C GLY A 104 4.57 11.37 -11.68
N ARG A 105 4.66 12.42 -12.50
CA ARG A 105 3.66 13.49 -12.53
C ARG A 105 2.30 12.96 -12.98
N GLY A 106 1.25 13.58 -12.47
CA GLY A 106 -0.12 13.15 -12.72
C GLY A 106 -0.49 11.90 -11.93
N SER A 107 -1.40 11.10 -12.49
CA SER A 107 -1.96 9.91 -11.85
C SER A 107 -1.04 8.69 -12.00
N ASN A 108 -0.77 8.02 -10.89
CA ASN A 108 -0.07 6.73 -10.83
C ASN A 108 -0.98 5.74 -10.09
N ILE A 109 -1.11 4.52 -10.62
CA ILE A 109 -1.97 3.49 -10.05
C ILE A 109 -1.09 2.36 -9.52
N TYR A 110 -1.24 2.07 -8.24
CA TYR A 110 -0.54 0.98 -7.58
C TYR A 110 -1.55 -0.05 -7.06
N ARG A 111 -1.26 -1.33 -7.23
CA ARG A 111 -2.14 -2.43 -6.80
C ARG A 111 -1.54 -3.15 -5.60
N TRP A 112 -2.36 -3.39 -4.59
CA TRP A 112 -2.07 -4.31 -3.49
C TRP A 112 -2.76 -5.64 -3.75
N SER A 113 -1.98 -6.71 -3.93
CA SER A 113 -2.49 -8.06 -4.11
C SER A 113 -2.22 -8.91 -2.88
N VAL A 114 -3.22 -9.66 -2.41
CA VAL A 114 -3.14 -10.55 -1.25
C VAL A 114 -3.49 -11.97 -1.67
N THR A 115 -2.60 -12.92 -1.35
CA THR A 115 -2.82 -14.36 -1.54
C THR A 115 -2.81 -15.06 -0.19
N ALA A 116 -3.87 -15.79 0.12
CA ALA A 116 -4.03 -16.51 1.38
C ALA A 116 -4.74 -17.86 1.17
N PHE A 117 -4.02 -18.97 1.38
CA PHE A 117 -4.58 -20.34 1.42
C PHE A 117 -5.51 -20.69 0.23
N GLY A 118 -5.10 -20.33 -0.99
CA GLY A 118 -5.87 -20.59 -2.22
C GLY A 118 -6.94 -19.54 -2.54
N SER A 119 -7.07 -18.50 -1.72
CA SER A 119 -7.86 -17.29 -2.02
C SER A 119 -6.94 -16.16 -2.45
N GLU A 120 -7.39 -15.38 -3.43
CA GLU A 120 -6.70 -14.18 -3.93
C GLU A 120 -7.66 -12.99 -3.93
N ALA A 121 -7.15 -11.82 -3.60
CA ALA A 121 -7.86 -10.55 -3.68
C ALA A 121 -6.87 -9.44 -4.06
N TYR A 122 -7.35 -8.39 -4.71
CA TYR A 122 -6.56 -7.20 -4.95
C TYR A 122 -7.40 -5.94 -4.80
N ASP A 123 -6.73 -4.83 -4.56
CA ASP A 123 -7.29 -3.49 -4.56
C ASP A 123 -6.26 -2.48 -5.10
N GLU A 124 -6.71 -1.33 -5.55
CA GLU A 124 -5.88 -0.30 -6.19
C GLU A 124 -5.96 1.03 -5.45
N VAL A 125 -4.87 1.78 -5.48
CA VAL A 125 -4.80 3.14 -4.97
C VAL A 125 -4.20 4.07 -6.02
N VAL A 126 -4.77 5.26 -6.12
CA VAL A 126 -4.31 6.31 -7.02
C VAL A 126 -3.46 7.31 -6.24
N ILE A 127 -2.20 7.49 -6.67
CA ILE A 127 -1.30 8.51 -6.14
C ILE A 127 -1.08 9.57 -7.22
N THR A 128 -1.56 10.78 -6.95
CA THR A 128 -1.48 11.91 -7.86
C THR A 128 -0.36 12.85 -7.42
N ASN A 129 0.64 13.03 -8.29
CA ASN A 129 1.71 14.02 -8.11
C ASN A 129 1.43 15.26 -8.97
N ASN A 130 0.98 16.33 -8.33
CA ASN A 130 0.68 17.63 -8.92
C ASN A 130 1.90 18.55 -9.10
N SER A 131 3.12 18.03 -8.92
CA SER A 131 4.32 18.83 -9.20
C SER A 131 4.35 19.25 -10.67
N PHE A 132 4.81 20.48 -10.88
CA PHE A 132 5.06 21.07 -12.18
C PHE A 132 6.44 21.73 -12.15
N ASP A 133 7.03 21.91 -13.33
CA ASP A 133 8.23 22.75 -13.47
C ASP A 133 7.83 24.14 -13.94
N ILE A 134 8.58 25.14 -13.49
CA ILE A 134 8.56 26.50 -14.05
C ILE A 134 9.94 26.87 -14.54
N ARG A 135 9.99 27.75 -15.55
CA ARG A 135 11.22 28.43 -15.94
C ARG A 135 10.96 29.91 -15.98
N ALA A 136 11.80 30.69 -15.30
CA ALA A 136 11.69 32.16 -15.27
C ALA A 136 12.17 32.83 -16.57
N GLY A 137 12.67 32.06 -17.54
CA GLY A 137 13.45 32.55 -18.67
C GLY A 137 14.95 32.53 -18.34
N ASP A 138 15.77 32.87 -19.33
CA ASP A 138 17.22 32.96 -19.16
C ASP A 138 17.62 34.25 -18.41
N ASP A 139 18.77 34.22 -17.74
CA ASP A 139 19.34 35.41 -17.10
C ASP A 139 19.69 36.48 -18.16
N VAL A 140 19.22 37.71 -17.95
CA VAL A 140 19.46 38.83 -18.88
C VAL A 140 20.33 39.90 -18.21
N GLN A 141 21.47 40.24 -18.84
CA GLN A 141 22.25 41.42 -18.51
C GLN A 141 21.96 42.53 -19.52
N THR A 142 21.48 43.67 -19.05
CA THR A 142 21.14 44.81 -19.90
C THR A 142 21.65 46.14 -19.32
N CYS A 143 21.84 47.14 -20.19
CA CYS A 143 22.04 48.54 -19.84
C CYS A 143 20.81 49.40 -20.16
N ASP A 144 19.73 48.79 -20.66
CA ASP A 144 18.46 49.45 -20.91
C ASP A 144 17.69 49.64 -19.61
N ILE A 145 16.87 50.69 -19.56
CA ILE A 145 15.99 50.97 -18.43
C ILE A 145 14.69 50.15 -18.45
N SER A 146 14.49 49.33 -19.48
CA SER A 146 13.32 48.46 -19.68
C SER A 146 13.71 47.13 -20.33
N ILE A 147 13.19 46.02 -19.81
CA ILE A 147 13.31 44.67 -20.40
C ILE A 147 11.99 43.91 -20.31
N GLU A 148 11.85 42.87 -21.12
CA GLU A 148 10.75 41.90 -21.07
C GLU A 148 11.26 40.58 -20.48
N LEU A 149 10.55 40.04 -19.47
CA LEU A 149 10.85 38.75 -18.86
C LEU A 149 9.91 37.68 -19.42
N ASN A 150 10.48 36.60 -19.94
CA ASN A 150 9.73 35.54 -20.63
C ASN A 150 9.81 34.23 -19.84
N ALA A 151 8.91 34.07 -18.86
CA ALA A 151 8.76 32.81 -18.13
C ALA A 151 7.90 31.80 -18.92
N GLU A 152 8.26 30.51 -18.85
CA GLU A 152 7.44 29.38 -19.29
C GLU A 152 6.39 29.05 -18.20
N ASN A 153 5.11 28.94 -18.57
CA ASN A 153 3.98 28.93 -17.62
C ASN A 153 2.98 27.78 -17.80
N PRO A 154 2.56 27.13 -16.68
CA PRO A 154 1.16 26.68 -16.47
C PRO A 154 0.28 27.48 -15.44
N THR A 155 -0.60 28.39 -15.88
CA THR A 155 -1.46 29.33 -15.06
C THR A 155 -1.93 28.89 -13.65
N PRO A 156 -2.08 29.80 -12.62
CA PRO A 156 -1.90 31.26 -12.60
C PRO A 156 -0.55 31.76 -12.00
N TRP A 157 -0.08 32.95 -12.40
CA TRP A 157 1.27 33.45 -12.10
C TRP A 157 1.33 34.95 -11.79
N SER A 158 2.28 35.35 -10.95
CA SER A 158 2.66 36.74 -10.71
C SER A 158 4.19 36.86 -10.56
N TRP A 159 4.74 37.97 -11.03
CA TRP A 159 6.10 38.39 -10.71
C TRP A 159 6.09 39.24 -9.44
N ASP A 160 7.03 38.99 -8.52
CA ASP A 160 7.28 39.84 -7.35
C ASP A 160 8.69 40.43 -7.39
N LEU A 161 8.82 41.71 -7.01
CA LEU A 161 10.12 42.38 -6.87
C LEU A 161 10.82 41.90 -5.59
N VAL A 162 11.93 41.19 -5.74
CA VAL A 162 12.82 40.85 -4.61
C VAL A 162 13.86 41.96 -4.45
N TYR A 163 13.67 42.85 -3.48
CA TYR A 163 14.70 43.83 -3.12
C TYR A 163 15.88 43.11 -2.44
N CYS A 164 17.09 43.30 -2.97
CA CYS A 164 18.30 42.89 -2.25
C CYS A 164 18.37 43.66 -0.91
N SER A 165 18.21 42.95 0.21
CA SER A 165 18.46 43.48 1.55
C SER A 165 19.96 43.70 1.77
N GLY A 166 20.52 44.77 1.20
CA GLY A 166 21.97 44.96 1.38
C GLY A 166 22.67 46.18 0.79
N GLN A 167 22.02 47.09 0.07
CA GLN A 167 22.76 48.27 -0.44
C GLN A 167 22.35 49.55 0.28
N ARG A 168 23.09 49.85 1.37
CA ARG A 168 23.23 51.21 1.88
C ARG A 168 23.81 52.08 0.76
N LYS A 169 22.98 52.85 0.08
CA LYS A 169 23.46 54.02 -0.68
C LYS A 169 23.66 55.16 0.30
N PHE A 170 24.92 55.43 0.63
CA PHE A 170 25.32 56.79 1.00
C PHE A 170 25.20 57.65 -0.26
N LEU A 171 24.37 58.68 -0.20
CA LEU A 171 24.49 59.83 -1.09
C LEU A 171 24.65 61.06 -0.19
N LYS A 172 25.82 61.68 -0.33
CA LYS A 172 26.07 63.08 0.00
C LYS A 172 25.98 63.86 -1.31
#